data_AF-A0A402D1E0-F1
#
_entry.id   AF-A0A402D1E0-F1
#
_cell.length_a   1.000
_cell.length_b   1.000
_cell.length_c   1.000
_cell.angle_alpha   90.00
_cell.angle_beta   90.00
_cell.angle_gamma   90.00
#
_symmetry.space_group_name_H-M   'P 1'
#
loop_
_entity.id
_entity.type
_entity.pdbx_description
1 polymer ?
#
loop_
_entity_poly.entity_id
_entity_poly.type
_entity_poly.pdbx_seq_one_letter_code
_entity_poly.pdbx_strand_id
1 'polypeptide(L)'
;MQIGAATPLTSYEVETGTLADRATTISLTAPRTTKFSNPQLEASGLSYVHLAAMWQKATWTNNAGKNINVRYSTPDSSVGGSITSTLNLYVNGTFRQALNVN
;
A
#
# COMPACT_ATOMS: atom_id res chain seq x y z
N MET A 1 16.05 -5.68 25.83
CA MET A 1 16.54 -6.48 24.67
C MET A 1 15.93 -5.88 23.42
N GLN A 2 16.74 -5.66 22.39
CA GLN A 2 16.24 -5.26 21.08
C GLN A 2 15.86 -6.51 20.27
N ILE A 3 14.64 -6.54 19.72
CA ILE A 3 14.19 -7.59 18.80
C ILE A 3 14.16 -6.96 17.40
N GLY A 4 14.93 -7.53 16.47
CA GLY A 4 15.04 -7.02 15.10
C GLY A 4 16.02 -5.86 14.93
N ALA A 5 16.04 -5.26 13.74
CA ALA A 5 16.96 -4.18 13.38
C ALA A 5 16.56 -2.84 14.00
N ALA A 6 17.54 -2.02 14.37
CA ALA A 6 17.34 -0.61 14.69
C ALA A 6 17.20 0.17 13.39
N THR A 7 16.02 0.75 13.13
CA THR A 7 15.85 1.62 11.95
C THR A 7 15.27 2.96 12.37
N PRO A 8 15.62 4.06 11.68
CA PRO A 8 14.97 5.35 11.90
C PRO A 8 13.57 5.42 11.28
N LEU A 9 13.11 4.35 10.62
CA LEU A 9 11.83 4.31 9.93
C LEU A 9 10.73 3.88 10.90
N THR A 10 9.58 4.54 10.80
CA THR A 10 8.33 4.06 11.37
C THR A 10 7.47 3.50 10.24
N SER A 11 7.03 2.25 10.40
CA SER A 11 6.11 1.61 9.45
C SER A 11 4.67 1.90 9.84
N TYR A 12 3.84 2.21 8.85
CA TYR A 12 2.39 2.34 8.98
C TYR A 12 1.73 1.32 8.06
N GLU A 13 0.88 0.46 8.63
CA GLU A 13 0.10 -0.50 7.84
C GLU A 13 -1.14 0.18 7.29
N VAL A 14 -1.28 0.17 5.96
CA VAL A 14 -2.26 0.99 5.24
C VAL A 14 -3.70 0.62 5.59
N GLU A 15 -3.94 -0.66 5.89
CA GLU A 15 -5.24 -1.20 6.30
C GLU A 15 -5.71 -0.73 7.68
N THR A 16 -4.83 -0.11 8.48
CA THR A 16 -5.18 0.52 9.76
C THR A 16 -5.60 1.98 9.60
N GLY A 17 -5.47 2.54 8.39
CA GLY A 17 -5.85 3.91 8.06
C GLY A 17 -7.36 4.09 7.86
N THR A 18 -7.75 5.34 7.63
CA THR A 18 -9.10 5.70 7.20
C THR A 18 -9.22 5.55 5.69
N LEU A 19 -10.17 4.73 5.24
CA LEU A 19 -10.48 4.55 3.82
C LEU A 19 -11.58 5.51 3.38
N ALA A 20 -11.46 6.02 2.15
CA ALA A 20 -12.48 6.87 1.56
C ALA A 20 -12.76 6.48 0.10
N ASP A 21 -13.87 7.01 -0.42
CA ASP A 21 -14.26 6.91 -1.84
C ASP A 21 -14.40 5.46 -2.33
N ARG A 22 -14.78 4.55 -1.41
CA ARG A 22 -14.99 3.11 -1.63
C ARG A 22 -13.71 2.31 -1.84
N ALA A 23 -12.56 2.83 -1.40
CA ALA A 23 -11.38 1.99 -1.18
C ALA A 23 -11.72 0.86 -0.21
N THR A 24 -11.16 -0.33 -0.42
CA THR A 24 -11.46 -1.52 0.40
C THR A 24 -10.19 -2.16 0.92
N THR A 25 -10.27 -2.74 2.12
CA THR A 25 -9.24 -3.64 2.62
C THR A 25 -9.49 -5.05 2.09
N ILE A 26 -8.43 -5.69 1.58
CA ILE A 26 -8.46 -7.08 1.15
C ILE A 26 -7.46 -7.86 2.00
N SER A 27 -7.96 -8.80 2.79
CA SER A 27 -7.16 -9.59 3.73
C SER A 27 -7.20 -11.08 3.40
N LEU A 28 -6.14 -11.81 3.76
CA LEU A 28 -6.13 -13.26 3.70
C LEU A 28 -7.02 -13.80 4.83
N THR A 29 -8.16 -14.42 4.47
CA THR A 29 -9.13 -14.94 5.45
C THR A 29 -9.03 -16.44 5.67
N ALA A 30 -8.27 -17.15 4.84
CA ALA A 30 -8.07 -18.58 4.93
C ALA A 30 -6.67 -18.98 4.46
N PRO A 31 -6.11 -20.11 4.93
CA PRO A 31 -4.87 -20.66 4.41
C PRO A 31 -4.96 -20.94 2.90
N ARG A 32 -3.84 -20.83 2.20
CA ARG A 32 -3.79 -21.19 0.78
C ARG A 32 -4.06 -22.67 0.57
N THR A 33 -4.82 -22.97 -0.48
CA THR A 33 -5.08 -24.33 -0.97
C THR A 33 -4.24 -24.70 -2.20
N THR A 34 -3.45 -23.77 -2.73
CA THR A 34 -2.58 -23.98 -3.89
C THR A 34 -1.15 -23.50 -3.62
N LYS A 35 -0.20 -23.94 -4.47
CA LYS A 35 1.20 -23.49 -4.42
C LYS A 35 1.40 -22.03 -4.87
N PHE A 36 0.42 -21.46 -5.56
CA PHE A 36 0.54 -20.13 -6.16
C PHE A 36 0.28 -19.03 -5.14
N SER A 37 0.97 -17.91 -5.28
CA SER A 37 0.82 -16.75 -4.40
C SER A 37 -0.47 -15.96 -4.71
N ASN A 38 -0.79 -15.00 -3.85
CA ASN A 38 -1.81 -13.99 -4.10
C ASN A 38 -1.41 -12.67 -3.42
N PRO A 39 -1.98 -11.52 -3.83
CA PRO A 39 -1.57 -10.21 -3.30
C PRO A 39 -1.67 -10.09 -1.78
N GLN A 40 -2.71 -10.67 -1.17
CA GLN A 40 -2.89 -10.65 0.29
C GLN A 40 -1.75 -11.35 1.01
N LEU A 41 -1.30 -12.51 0.51
CA LEU A 41 -0.23 -13.27 1.13
C LEU A 41 1.12 -12.55 1.09
N GLU A 42 1.37 -11.78 0.03
CA GLU A 42 2.63 -11.05 -0.13
C GLU A 42 2.63 -9.72 0.62
N ALA A 43 1.45 -9.21 0.97
CA ALA A 43 1.30 -7.99 1.72
C ALA A 43 1.76 -8.14 3.18
N SER A 44 2.25 -7.04 3.75
CA SER A 44 2.48 -7.00 5.20
C SER A 44 1.15 -7.20 5.93
N GLY A 45 1.17 -7.79 7.12
CA GLY A 45 -0.06 -8.07 7.86
C GLY A 45 -1.04 -9.03 7.16
N LEU A 46 -0.65 -9.64 6.03
CA LEU A 46 -1.52 -10.45 5.17
C LEU A 46 -2.73 -9.67 4.61
N SER A 47 -2.59 -8.36 4.46
CA SER A 47 -3.68 -7.46 4.08
C SER A 47 -3.17 -6.25 3.30
N TYR A 48 -4.00 -5.72 2.40
CA TYR A 48 -3.68 -4.48 1.68
C TYR A 48 -4.95 -3.65 1.43
N VAL A 49 -4.76 -2.37 1.10
CA VAL A 49 -5.85 -1.52 0.61
C VAL A 49 -5.87 -1.52 -0.91
N HIS A 50 -7.02 -1.88 -1.47
CA HIS A 50 -7.26 -1.91 -2.91
C HIS A 50 -7.85 -0.58 -3.39
N LEU A 51 -7.14 0.08 -4.30
CA LEU A 51 -7.56 1.31 -4.99
C LEU A 51 -7.85 0.96 -6.47
N ALA A 52 -9.09 0.61 -6.77
CA ALA A 52 -9.56 0.18 -8.09
C ALA A 52 -10.10 1.31 -8.98
N ALA A 53 -10.34 2.49 -8.40
CA ALA A 53 -10.97 3.61 -9.10
C ALA A 53 -10.37 4.96 -8.71
N MET A 54 -10.62 5.97 -9.54
CA MET A 54 -10.23 7.34 -9.24
C MET A 54 -10.80 7.79 -7.88
N TRP A 55 -10.05 8.67 -7.22
CA TRP A 55 -10.40 9.29 -5.93
C TRP A 55 -10.34 8.37 -4.70
N GLN A 56 -10.21 7.05 -4.88
CA GLN A 56 -9.98 6.11 -3.79
C GLN A 56 -8.68 6.42 -3.05
N LYS A 57 -8.74 6.39 -1.71
CA LYS A 57 -7.60 6.71 -0.87
C LYS A 57 -7.64 6.01 0.48
N ALA A 58 -6.45 5.83 1.04
CA ALA A 58 -6.23 5.56 2.46
C ALA A 58 -5.50 6.76 3.08
N THR A 59 -5.79 7.06 4.35
CA THR A 59 -5.18 8.18 5.05
C THR A 59 -4.83 7.79 6.47
N TRP A 60 -3.68 8.25 6.94
CA TRP A 60 -3.17 8.08 8.30
C TRP A 60 -2.54 9.37 8.80
N THR A 61 -2.52 9.53 10.12
CA THR A 61 -1.74 10.60 10.76
C THR A 61 -0.27 10.16 10.83
N ASN A 62 0.60 10.88 10.14
CA ASN A 62 2.04 10.64 10.17
C ASN A 62 2.70 11.49 11.26
N ASN A 63 3.36 10.81 12.22
CA ASN A 63 4.10 11.43 13.32
C ASN A 63 5.62 11.18 13.24
N ALA A 64 6.10 10.52 12.18
CA ALA A 64 7.45 9.97 12.12
C ALA A 64 8.47 10.83 11.35
N GLY A 65 8.04 11.56 10.30
CA GLY A 65 8.95 12.39 9.51
C GLY A 65 8.39 12.80 8.14
N LYS A 66 9.19 13.54 7.36
CA LYS A 66 8.78 14.11 6.06
C LYS A 66 9.03 13.19 4.86
N ASN A 67 9.94 12.23 5.00
CA ASN A 67 10.29 11.29 3.94
C ASN A 67 9.44 10.02 4.11
N ILE A 68 8.87 9.53 3.01
CA ILE A 68 8.01 8.35 3.02
C ILE A 68 8.51 7.35 1.97
N ASN A 69 8.38 6.07 2.31
CA ASN A 69 8.49 4.96 1.37
C ASN A 69 7.11 4.29 1.31
N VAL A 70 6.66 3.94 0.11
CA VAL A 70 5.38 3.25 -0.09
C VAL A 70 5.67 1.88 -0.67
N ARG A 71 5.15 0.82 -0.03
CA ARG A 71 5.11 -0.51 -0.61
C ARG A 71 3.79 -0.67 -1.35
N TYR A 72 3.85 -0.98 -2.64
CA TYR A 72 2.69 -1.06 -3.52
C TYR A 72 2.79 -2.26 -4.46
N SER A 73 1.68 -2.56 -5.14
CA SER A 73 1.59 -3.53 -6.23
C SER A 73 0.70 -2.94 -7.33
N THR A 74 1.14 -3.05 -8.57
CA THR A 74 0.43 -2.64 -9.78
C THR A 74 0.31 -3.85 -10.72
N PRO A 75 -0.73 -3.90 -11.59
CA PRO A 75 -0.81 -4.93 -12.61
C PRO A 75 0.40 -4.87 -13.56
N ASP A 76 0.89 -6.04 -13.96
CA ASP A 76 1.85 -6.15 -15.05
C ASP A 76 1.15 -5.94 -16.42
N SER A 77 1.94 -5.66 -17.45
CA SER A 77 1.47 -5.58 -18.83
C SER A 77 1.07 -6.97 -19.35
N SER A 78 0.24 -7.03 -20.39
CA SER A 78 -0.15 -8.31 -21.01
C SER A 78 1.01 -9.08 -21.66
N VAL A 79 2.13 -8.41 -21.91
CA VAL A 79 3.36 -9.00 -22.50
C VAL A 79 4.53 -9.03 -21.50
N GLY A 80 4.28 -8.68 -20.24
CA GLY A 80 5.29 -8.44 -19.23
C GLY A 80 6.00 -7.08 -19.40
N GLY A 81 6.60 -6.56 -18.32
CA GLY A 81 7.41 -5.34 -18.37
C GLY A 81 6.82 -4.11 -17.68
N SER A 82 5.85 -4.32 -16.78
CA SER A 82 5.20 -3.30 -15.95
C SER A 82 4.29 -2.33 -16.70
N ILE A 83 3.39 -1.67 -15.96
CA ILE A 83 2.57 -0.58 -16.45
C ILE A 83 2.91 0.66 -15.62
N THR A 84 3.45 1.69 -16.27
CA THR A 84 3.68 2.96 -15.59
C THR A 84 2.36 3.67 -15.30
N SER A 85 2.17 4.03 -14.04
CA SER A 85 1.04 4.81 -13.55
C SER A 85 1.50 5.76 -12.43
N THR A 86 0.55 6.47 -11.82
CA THR A 86 0.82 7.38 -10.71
C THR A 86 -0.07 7.10 -9.51
N LEU A 87 0.49 7.17 -8.30
CA LEU A 87 -0.24 7.28 -7.04
C LEU A 87 -0.05 8.68 -6.46
N ASN A 88 -1.15 9.40 -6.22
CA ASN A 88 -1.06 10.79 -5.75
C ASN A 88 -0.91 10.85 -4.22
N LEU A 89 0.10 11.58 -3.75
CA LEU A 89 0.30 11.90 -2.35
C LEU A 89 -0.38 13.23 -2.02
N TYR A 90 -1.20 13.20 -0.98
CA TYR A 90 -1.81 14.39 -0.37
C TYR A 90 -1.30 14.56 1.06
N VAL A 91 -1.09 15.81 1.47
CA VAL A 91 -0.74 16.17 2.85
C VAL A 91 -1.79 17.15 3.35
N ASN A 92 -2.47 16.80 4.44
CA ASN A 92 -3.56 17.60 5.02
C ASN A 92 -4.61 18.02 3.97
N GLY A 93 -5.02 17.07 3.12
CA GLY A 93 -6.01 17.31 2.06
C GLY A 93 -5.50 18.04 0.82
N THR A 94 -4.26 18.55 0.83
CA THR A 94 -3.66 19.28 -0.31
C THR A 94 -2.76 18.36 -1.13
N PHE A 95 -2.87 18.39 -2.45
CA PHE A 95 -1.99 17.63 -3.34
C PHE A 95 -0.54 18.05 -3.12
N ARG A 96 0.35 17.06 -2.92
CA ARG A 96 1.77 17.28 -2.74
C ARG A 96 2.56 16.90 -3.98
N GLN A 97 2.40 15.67 -4.46
CA GLN A 97 3.09 15.15 -5.64
C GLN A 97 2.42 13.86 -6.15
N ALA A 98 2.65 13.54 -7.42
CA ALA A 98 2.39 12.23 -7.98
C ALA A 98 3.63 11.33 -7.75
N LEU A 99 3.41 10.09 -7.30
CA LEU A 99 4.44 9.06 -7.17
C LEU A 99 4.37 8.18 -8.41
N ASN A 100 5.48 8.03 -9.13
CA ASN A 100 5.55 7.08 -10.23
C ASN A 100 5.55 5.65 -9.66
N VAL A 101 4.67 4.81 -10.19
CA VAL A 101 4.55 3.39 -9.85
C VAL A 101 4.59 2.56 -11.12
N ASN A 102 5.26 1.42 -11.09
CA ASN A 102 5.45 0.52 -12.24
C ASN A 102 5.27 -0.92 -11.80
#